data_AF-A0A516RIT7-F1
#
_entry.id   AF-A0A516RIT7-F1
#
_cell.length_a   1.000
_cell.length_b   1.000
_cell.length_c   1.000
_cell.angle_alpha   90.00
_cell.angle_beta   90.00
_cell.angle_gamma   90.00
#
_symmetry.space_group_name_H-M   'P 1'
#
loop_
_entity.id
_entity.type
_entity.pdbx_description
1 polymer ?
#
loop_
_entity_poly.entity_id
_entity_poly.type
_entity_poly.pdbx_seq_one_letter_code
_entity_poly.pdbx_strand_id
1 'polypeptide(L)'
;MRGPQPGHGRSERPRRPALSLGEARVDDDFAFALLSYASLSSRQMPRFARSLIGRMPGAERQRLTRLLIQVLAQHETRTGEQHPACRPTLPRTATRLGLYGSNLVLMTVMLAGRCSAAQLFPDSGDPVGSWHRHCPLWRSATQESQWTDFALTLNVRYSWDDAGRSLEISPRTDAVVAPQPLDMNWLFRYPQGHGGFGWSRSYWDEIWHKTSVSAGTNDSTVRHAMDPVFRWLGPAVTTFTPREGAPASSLALGPAAR
;
A
#
# COMPACT_ATOMS: atom_id res chain seq x y z
N MET A 1 -77.44 6.61 8.93
CA MET A 1 -76.61 7.17 7.83
C MET A 1 -75.15 7.05 8.25
N ARG A 2 -74.35 6.19 7.58
CA ARG A 2 -73.24 6.58 6.67
C ARG A 2 -72.40 7.73 7.27
N GLY A 3 -71.09 7.63 7.48
CA GLY A 3 -70.08 6.79 6.83
C GLY A 3 -68.68 7.17 7.34
N PRO A 4 -67.60 6.68 6.69
CA PRO A 4 -66.41 6.13 7.35
C PRO A 4 -65.17 7.05 7.39
N GLN A 5 -64.11 6.54 8.06
CA GLN A 5 -62.74 7.06 8.10
C GLN A 5 -62.17 7.58 6.76
N PRO A 6 -61.21 8.52 6.85
CA PRO A 6 -59.98 8.45 6.08
C PRO A 6 -58.77 8.54 7.03
N GLY A 7 -57.63 7.91 6.82
CA GLY A 7 -57.05 7.26 5.67
C GLY A 7 -55.55 7.33 5.90
N HIS A 8 -54.89 6.18 6.02
CA HIS A 8 -53.45 6.08 6.22
C HIS A 8 -52.70 6.94 5.21
N GLY A 9 -51.96 7.93 5.72
CA GLY A 9 -50.98 8.69 4.95
C GLY A 9 -50.01 7.72 4.31
N ARG A 10 -50.07 7.65 2.98
CA ARG A 10 -49.08 6.94 2.16
C ARG A 10 -47.71 7.47 2.55
N SER A 11 -46.85 6.57 3.02
CA SER A 11 -45.41 6.77 3.06
C SER A 11 -44.94 6.97 1.62
N GLU A 12 -44.81 8.22 1.21
CA GLU A 12 -44.06 8.58 0.01
C GLU A 12 -42.60 8.22 0.25
N ARG A 13 -42.18 7.08 -0.31
CA ARG A 13 -40.77 6.76 -0.47
C ARG A 13 -40.14 7.90 -1.27
N PRO A 14 -39.05 8.54 -0.80
CA PRO A 14 -38.34 9.49 -1.63
C PRO A 14 -37.84 8.78 -2.89
N ARG A 15 -38.42 9.14 -4.04
CA ARG A 15 -37.94 8.78 -5.37
C ARG A 15 -36.51 9.30 -5.49
N ARG A 16 -35.54 8.40 -5.55
CA ARG A 16 -34.17 8.75 -5.95
C ARG A 16 -34.22 9.32 -7.37
N PRO A 17 -33.70 10.53 -7.62
CA PRO A 17 -33.49 10.98 -8.99
C PRO A 17 -32.47 10.04 -9.66
N ALA A 18 -32.90 9.36 -10.71
CA ALA A 18 -32.02 8.69 -11.64
C ALA A 18 -31.34 9.78 -12.48
N LEU A 19 -30.07 10.06 -12.19
CA LEU A 19 -29.18 10.78 -13.09
C LEU A 19 -28.10 9.81 -13.50
N SER A 20 -28.31 9.20 -14.67
CA SER A 20 -27.31 8.45 -15.41
C SER A 20 -26.63 9.42 -16.37
N LEU A 21 -25.34 9.70 -16.15
CA LEU A 21 -24.31 9.73 -17.19
C LEU A 21 -22.93 9.91 -16.54
N GLY A 22 -22.06 8.93 -16.74
CA GLY A 22 -20.70 8.84 -16.17
C GLY A 22 -20.45 7.39 -15.77
N GLU A 23 -19.31 6.82 -16.14
CA GLU A 23 -18.91 5.43 -15.84
C GLU A 23 -19.40 4.99 -14.45
N ALA A 24 -19.97 3.79 -14.37
CA ALA A 24 -20.54 3.24 -13.14
C ALA A 24 -19.48 3.22 -12.01
N ARG A 25 -19.38 4.32 -11.28
CA ARG A 25 -18.58 4.46 -10.07
C ARG A 25 -19.11 3.41 -9.10
N VAL A 26 -18.22 2.54 -8.61
CA VAL A 26 -18.64 1.52 -7.65
C VAL A 26 -19.12 2.26 -6.41
N ASP A 27 -20.38 2.05 -6.01
CA ASP A 27 -20.94 2.60 -4.77
C ASP A 27 -20.26 1.91 -3.58
N ASP A 28 -19.16 2.51 -3.13
CA ASP A 28 -18.30 2.03 -2.05
C ASP A 28 -18.52 2.80 -0.73
N ASP A 29 -19.57 3.63 -0.65
CA ASP A 29 -19.81 4.57 0.45
C ASP A 29 -19.85 3.87 1.82
N PHE A 30 -20.44 2.67 1.87
CA PHE A 30 -20.49 1.87 3.10
C PHE A 30 -19.13 1.26 3.44
N ALA A 31 -18.37 0.76 2.44
CA ALA A 31 -17.02 0.24 2.66
C ALA A 31 -16.08 1.36 3.12
N PHE A 32 -16.18 2.54 2.52
CA PHE A 32 -15.47 3.74 2.96
C PHE A 32 -15.84 4.10 4.40
N ALA A 33 -17.13 4.13 4.74
CA ALA A 33 -17.58 4.44 6.10
C ALA A 33 -17.13 3.41 7.14
N LEU A 34 -16.95 2.15 6.79
CA LEU A 34 -16.51 1.10 7.72
C LEU A 34 -14.98 1.03 7.84
N LEU A 35 -14.28 1.12 6.71
CA LEU A 35 -12.83 0.91 6.61
C LEU A 35 -12.01 2.19 6.83
N SER A 36 -12.63 3.37 6.90
CA SER A 36 -11.89 4.63 7.13
C SER A 36 -11.62 4.96 8.60
N TYR A 37 -12.19 4.20 9.55
CA TYR A 37 -12.14 4.54 10.99
C TYR A 37 -11.27 3.63 11.85
N ALA A 38 -10.99 2.40 11.39
CA ALA A 38 -10.14 1.47 12.12
C ALA A 38 -9.19 0.72 11.16
N SER A 39 -7.92 0.61 11.55
CA SER A 39 -6.97 -0.21 10.80
C SER A 39 -7.31 -1.70 10.95
N LEU A 40 -7.47 -2.39 9.82
CA LEU A 40 -7.66 -3.84 9.77
C LEU A 40 -6.37 -4.61 10.03
N SER A 41 -5.21 -3.93 10.11
CA SER A 41 -3.93 -4.60 10.36
C SER A 41 -3.78 -5.19 11.75
N SER A 42 -4.66 -4.85 12.71
CA SER A 42 -4.57 -5.35 14.09
C SER A 42 -4.47 -6.88 14.14
N ARG A 43 -3.53 -7.43 14.91
CA ARG A 43 -3.10 -8.86 14.87
C ARG A 43 -4.19 -9.94 14.84
N GLN A 44 -5.38 -9.68 15.35
CA GLN A 44 -6.49 -10.64 15.35
C GLN A 44 -7.33 -10.58 14.07
N MET A 45 -7.42 -9.42 13.44
CA MET A 45 -8.32 -9.17 12.31
C MET A 45 -7.86 -9.86 11.01
N PRO A 46 -6.58 -9.85 10.61
CA PRO A 46 -6.12 -10.63 9.45
C PRO A 46 -6.29 -12.15 9.65
N ARG A 47 -6.11 -12.65 10.88
CA ARG A 47 -6.35 -14.07 11.19
C ARG A 47 -7.83 -14.43 11.03
N PHE A 48 -8.72 -13.59 11.54
CA PHE A 48 -10.16 -13.75 11.38
C PHE A 48 -10.60 -13.62 9.92
N ALA A 49 -10.08 -12.62 9.18
CA ALA A 49 -10.34 -12.47 7.76
C ALA A 49 -9.90 -13.70 6.97
N ARG A 50 -8.71 -14.26 7.27
CA ARG A 50 -8.22 -15.49 6.64
C ARG A 50 -9.12 -16.70 6.90
N SER A 51 -9.68 -16.84 8.11
CA SER A 51 -10.60 -17.94 8.43
C SER A 51 -11.98 -17.79 7.74
N LEU A 52 -12.43 -16.55 7.50
CA LEU A 52 -13.62 -16.27 6.69
C LEU A 52 -13.36 -16.56 5.21
N ILE A 53 -12.27 -16.03 4.65
CA ILE A 53 -11.89 -16.19 3.25
C ILE A 53 -11.63 -17.67 2.91
N GLY A 54 -11.05 -18.44 3.82
CA GLY A 54 -10.79 -19.87 3.64
C GLY A 54 -12.06 -20.71 3.40
N ARG A 55 -13.23 -20.21 3.79
CA ARG A 55 -14.53 -20.86 3.61
C ARG A 55 -15.27 -20.41 2.34
N MET A 56 -14.72 -19.45 1.61
CA MET A 56 -15.38 -18.82 0.46
C MET A 56 -15.06 -19.55 -0.85
N PRO A 57 -16.05 -19.75 -1.75
CA PRO A 57 -15.83 -20.29 -3.08
C PRO A 57 -14.79 -19.49 -3.89
N GLY A 58 -13.98 -20.17 -4.72
CA GLY A 58 -12.93 -19.54 -5.52
C GLY A 58 -13.43 -18.43 -6.47
N ALA A 59 -14.56 -18.66 -7.14
CA ALA A 59 -15.16 -17.69 -8.04
C ALA A 59 -15.62 -16.41 -7.33
N GLU A 60 -16.15 -16.54 -6.11
CA GLU A 60 -16.57 -15.41 -5.30
C GLU A 60 -15.37 -14.59 -4.81
N ARG A 61 -14.31 -15.27 -4.36
CA ARG A 61 -13.03 -14.60 -3.99
C ARG A 61 -12.48 -13.78 -5.15
N GLN A 62 -12.41 -14.36 -6.36
CA GLN A 62 -11.93 -13.66 -7.55
C GLN A 62 -12.80 -12.46 -7.94
N ARG A 63 -14.13 -12.58 -7.79
CA ARG A 63 -15.06 -11.46 -8.03
C ARG A 63 -14.80 -10.32 -7.05
N LEU A 64 -14.65 -10.61 -5.76
CA LEU A 64 -14.38 -9.61 -4.73
C LEU A 64 -13.00 -8.96 -4.90
N THR A 65 -11.96 -9.74 -5.23
CA THR A 65 -10.63 -9.19 -5.52
C THR A 65 -10.68 -8.15 -6.63
N ARG A 66 -11.36 -8.44 -7.76
CA ARG A 66 -11.50 -7.49 -8.87
C ARG A 66 -12.24 -6.22 -8.47
N LEU A 67 -13.31 -6.35 -7.68
CA LEU A 67 -14.07 -5.21 -7.20
C LEU A 67 -13.23 -4.32 -6.28
N LEU A 68 -12.48 -4.90 -5.35
CA LEU A 68 -11.62 -4.12 -4.45
C LEU A 68 -10.49 -3.40 -5.21
N ILE A 69 -9.92 -4.02 -6.26
CA ILE A 69 -8.94 -3.35 -7.13
C ILE A 69 -9.57 -2.14 -7.83
N GLN A 70 -10.79 -2.27 -8.36
CA GLN A 70 -11.50 -1.14 -8.98
C GLN A 70 -11.77 -0.01 -7.99
N VAL A 71 -12.22 -0.35 -6.78
CA VAL A 71 -12.44 0.64 -5.72
C VAL A 71 -11.12 1.31 -5.30
N LEU A 72 -10.04 0.54 -5.21
CA LEU A 72 -8.70 1.07 -4.94
C LEU A 72 -8.21 1.99 -6.06
N ALA A 73 -8.50 1.74 -7.33
CA ALA A 73 -8.17 2.70 -8.39
C ALA A 73 -9.01 3.99 -8.26
N GLN A 74 -10.30 3.87 -7.96
CA GLN A 74 -11.24 4.99 -7.93
C GLN A 74 -11.09 5.91 -6.71
N HIS A 75 -10.60 5.42 -5.58
CA HIS A 75 -10.52 6.22 -4.35
C HIS A 75 -9.56 7.42 -4.45
N GLU A 76 -8.55 7.35 -5.35
CA GLU A 76 -7.59 8.43 -5.57
C GLU A 76 -8.24 9.73 -6.10
N THR A 77 -9.36 9.63 -6.80
CA THR A 77 -10.07 10.77 -7.42
C THR A 77 -11.22 11.30 -6.56
N ARG A 78 -11.35 10.85 -5.30
CA ARG A 78 -12.46 11.22 -4.43
C ARG A 78 -12.26 12.63 -3.82
N THR A 79 -12.88 13.63 -4.44
CA THR A 79 -13.15 14.93 -3.79
C THR A 79 -14.29 14.76 -2.77
N GLY A 80 -14.10 15.26 -1.55
CA GLY A 80 -14.96 14.96 -0.41
C GLY A 80 -16.45 15.38 -0.54
N GLU A 81 -17.28 14.56 0.11
CA GLU A 81 -18.67 14.75 0.60
C GLU A 81 -19.88 14.40 -0.29
N GLN A 82 -20.71 13.47 0.23
CA GLN A 82 -22.18 13.43 0.05
C GLN A 82 -22.99 12.95 1.30
N HIS A 83 -22.41 12.79 2.50
CA HIS A 83 -23.19 12.44 3.71
C HIS A 83 -22.68 13.13 5.00
N PRO A 84 -23.32 14.22 5.46
CA PRO A 84 -22.91 14.95 6.67
C PRO A 84 -23.33 14.29 8.01
N ALA A 85 -24.02 13.14 7.98
CA ALA A 85 -24.76 12.62 9.15
C ALA A 85 -24.02 11.61 10.05
N CYS A 86 -22.70 11.43 9.91
CA CYS A 86 -21.93 10.58 10.84
C CYS A 86 -20.66 11.31 11.31
N ARG A 87 -20.67 11.81 12.56
CA ARG A 87 -19.50 12.41 13.20
C ARG A 87 -19.00 11.53 14.35
N PRO A 88 -17.84 10.89 14.14
CA PRO A 88 -16.79 10.78 15.16
C PRO A 88 -15.57 11.61 14.71
N THR A 89 -15.02 12.37 15.65
CA THR A 89 -13.84 13.27 15.61
C THR A 89 -12.96 13.10 14.36
N LEU A 90 -13.02 14.07 13.44
CA LEU A 90 -12.43 14.00 12.08
C LEU A 90 -10.90 13.77 12.09
N PRO A 91 -10.38 12.58 11.74
CA PRO A 91 -9.12 12.53 11.03
C PRO A 91 -9.26 13.34 9.75
N ARG A 92 -8.30 14.23 9.48
CA ARG A 92 -8.21 15.06 8.26
C ARG A 92 -8.40 14.15 7.03
N THR A 93 -9.07 14.60 5.98
CA THR A 93 -9.44 13.81 4.79
C THR A 93 -8.32 12.91 4.26
N ALA A 94 -7.07 13.38 4.27
CA ALA A 94 -5.89 12.61 3.88
C ALA A 94 -5.63 11.37 4.77
N THR A 95 -5.83 11.48 6.09
CA THR A 95 -5.72 10.36 7.03
C THR A 95 -6.81 9.31 6.77
N ARG A 96 -8.04 9.73 6.46
CA ARG A 96 -9.12 8.80 6.11
C ARG A 96 -8.81 8.06 4.81
N LEU A 97 -8.33 8.77 3.79
CA LEU A 97 -7.91 8.18 2.52
C LEU A 97 -6.74 7.20 2.71
N GLY A 98 -5.76 7.53 3.56
CA GLY A 98 -4.65 6.63 3.85
C GLY A 98 -5.06 5.37 4.62
N LEU A 99 -5.95 5.49 5.61
CA LEU A 99 -6.50 4.33 6.32
C LEU A 99 -7.35 3.46 5.40
N TYR A 100 -8.20 4.09 4.59
CA TYR A 100 -9.04 3.40 3.63
C TYR A 100 -8.21 2.63 2.59
N GLY A 101 -7.25 3.30 1.96
CA GLY A 101 -6.38 2.70 0.95
C GLY A 101 -5.55 1.53 1.51
N SER A 102 -5.00 1.66 2.72
CA SER A 102 -4.25 0.56 3.35
C SER A 102 -5.14 -0.64 3.65
N ASN A 103 -6.37 -0.42 4.14
CA ASN A 103 -7.34 -1.49 4.40
C ASN A 103 -7.80 -2.19 3.11
N LEU A 104 -8.04 -1.45 2.03
CA LEU A 104 -8.39 -2.02 0.72
C LEU A 104 -7.27 -2.92 0.18
N VAL A 105 -6.02 -2.45 0.25
CA VAL A 105 -4.85 -3.24 -0.15
C VAL A 105 -4.75 -4.51 0.68
N LEU A 106 -4.88 -4.40 2.00
CA LEU A 106 -4.81 -5.55 2.89
C LEU A 106 -5.88 -6.60 2.53
N MET A 107 -7.14 -6.18 2.38
CA MET A 107 -8.22 -7.09 2.00
C MET A 107 -7.99 -7.72 0.63
N THR A 108 -7.55 -6.94 -0.35
CA THR A 108 -7.28 -7.41 -1.72
C THR A 108 -6.21 -8.50 -1.72
N VAL A 109 -5.10 -8.25 -1.04
CA VAL A 109 -3.98 -9.20 -0.93
C VAL A 109 -4.40 -10.46 -0.17
N MET A 110 -5.20 -10.32 0.89
CA MET A 110 -5.71 -11.47 1.65
C MET A 110 -6.66 -12.36 0.83
N LEU A 111 -7.49 -11.75 -0.03
CA LEU A 111 -8.41 -12.48 -0.92
C LEU A 111 -7.68 -13.16 -2.08
N ALA A 112 -6.72 -12.47 -2.69
CA ALA A 112 -5.96 -12.97 -3.82
C ALA A 112 -4.88 -13.98 -3.42
N GLY A 113 -4.38 -13.91 -2.19
CA GLY A 113 -3.26 -14.70 -1.69
C GLY A 113 -1.90 -14.25 -2.22
N ARG A 114 -1.82 -13.73 -3.45
CA ARG A 114 -0.67 -13.02 -4.03
C ARG A 114 -1.18 -12.00 -5.06
N CYS A 115 -0.61 -10.81 -5.07
CA CYS A 115 -0.86 -9.76 -6.07
C CYS A 115 0.45 -9.13 -6.53
N SER A 116 0.54 -8.70 -7.79
CA SER A 116 1.59 -7.77 -8.21
C SER A 116 1.16 -6.31 -7.96
N ALA A 117 2.12 -5.39 -7.88
CA ALA A 117 1.82 -3.96 -7.84
C ALA A 117 1.03 -3.50 -9.08
N ALA A 118 1.30 -4.08 -10.26
CA ALA A 118 0.53 -3.81 -11.48
C ALA A 118 -0.94 -4.25 -11.37
N GLN A 119 -1.22 -5.33 -10.64
CA GLN A 119 -2.60 -5.74 -10.36
C GLN A 119 -3.29 -4.80 -9.35
N LEU A 120 -2.55 -4.26 -8.38
CA LEU A 120 -3.10 -3.31 -7.39
C LEU A 120 -3.32 -1.91 -7.98
N PHE A 121 -2.48 -1.50 -8.93
CA PHE A 121 -2.51 -0.17 -9.56
C PHE A 121 -2.54 -0.30 -11.09
N PRO A 122 -3.63 -0.83 -11.66
CA PRO A 122 -3.71 -1.13 -13.10
C PRO A 122 -3.59 0.11 -13.99
N ASP A 123 -4.02 1.27 -13.49
CA ASP A 123 -4.01 2.54 -14.24
C ASP A 123 -2.69 3.31 -14.11
N SER A 124 -1.70 2.77 -13.37
CA SER A 124 -0.42 3.43 -13.16
C SER A 124 0.61 3.04 -14.22
N GLY A 125 1.24 4.05 -14.83
CA GLY A 125 2.42 3.85 -15.69
C GLY A 125 3.70 3.44 -14.93
N ASP A 126 3.67 3.49 -13.58
CA ASP A 126 4.73 2.99 -12.71
C ASP A 126 4.10 2.37 -11.44
N PRO A 127 3.58 1.14 -11.51
CA PRO A 127 2.87 0.51 -10.41
C PRO A 127 3.73 0.32 -9.15
N VAL A 128 5.02 0.01 -9.35
CA VAL A 128 6.01 -0.11 -8.26
C VAL A 128 6.21 1.25 -7.59
N GLY A 129 6.36 2.32 -8.35
CA GLY A 129 6.40 3.68 -7.83
C GLY A 129 5.11 4.08 -7.12
N SER A 130 3.94 3.66 -7.61
CA SER A 130 2.65 3.89 -6.93
C SER A 130 2.60 3.20 -5.57
N TRP A 131 3.03 1.94 -5.46
CA TRP A 131 3.17 1.26 -4.17
C TRP A 131 4.07 2.05 -3.21
N HIS A 132 5.25 2.44 -3.68
CA HIS A 132 6.22 3.20 -2.88
C HIS A 132 5.66 4.54 -2.40
N ARG A 133 4.90 5.28 -3.23
CA ARG A 133 4.27 6.56 -2.82
C ARG A 133 3.15 6.38 -1.81
N HIS A 134 2.38 5.30 -1.90
CA HIS A 134 1.28 5.02 -1.00
C HIS A 134 1.72 4.57 0.39
N CYS A 135 2.84 3.83 0.50
CA CYS A 135 3.33 3.35 1.80
C CYS A 135 3.56 4.49 2.83
N PRO A 136 4.26 5.60 2.51
CA PRO A 136 4.37 6.75 3.39
C PRO A 136 3.03 7.41 3.72
N LEU A 137 2.10 7.48 2.76
CA LEU A 137 0.75 8.01 2.99
C LEU A 137 0.02 7.16 4.02
N TRP A 138 0.00 5.84 3.86
CA TRP A 138 -0.60 4.91 4.81
C TRP A 138 0.06 5.00 6.18
N ARG A 139 1.40 5.03 6.22
CA ARG A 139 2.16 5.20 7.48
C ARG A 139 1.73 6.47 8.21
N SER A 140 1.65 7.60 7.50
CA SER A 140 1.22 8.89 8.08
C SER A 140 -0.24 8.89 8.57
N ALA A 141 -1.06 7.99 8.03
CA ALA A 141 -2.47 7.86 8.39
C ALA A 141 -2.70 6.92 9.60
N THR A 142 -1.66 6.20 10.03
CA THR A 142 -1.71 5.21 11.12
C THR A 142 -0.81 5.59 12.28
N GLN A 143 -1.09 5.07 13.48
CA GLN A 143 -0.12 5.08 14.57
C GLN A 143 1.02 4.09 14.30
N GLU A 144 2.19 4.28 14.90
CA GLU A 144 3.38 3.44 14.64
C GLU A 144 3.13 1.94 14.91
N SER A 145 2.34 1.59 15.93
CA SER A 145 1.95 0.19 16.20
C SER A 145 1.05 -0.40 15.11
N GLN A 146 0.11 0.39 14.57
CA GLN A 146 -0.77 -0.02 13.48
C GLN A 146 -0.02 -0.16 12.16
N TRP A 147 0.92 0.75 11.90
CA TRP A 147 1.85 0.65 10.77
C TRP A 147 2.70 -0.60 10.87
N THR A 148 3.28 -0.86 12.06
CA THR A 148 4.07 -2.06 12.33
C THR A 148 3.24 -3.32 12.05
N ASP A 149 2.02 -3.39 12.59
CA ASP A 149 1.13 -4.52 12.34
C ASP A 149 0.76 -4.66 10.84
N PHE A 150 0.60 -3.55 10.10
CA PHE A 150 0.33 -3.56 8.65
C PHE A 150 1.53 -4.10 7.86
N ALA A 151 2.71 -3.52 8.08
CA ALA A 151 3.95 -3.93 7.42
C ALA A 151 4.28 -5.39 7.74
N LEU A 152 4.00 -5.83 8.97
CA LEU A 152 4.17 -7.21 9.38
C LEU A 152 3.05 -8.14 8.88
N THR A 153 1.96 -7.67 8.31
CA THR A 153 0.95 -8.59 7.73
C THR A 153 1.30 -8.99 6.30
N LEU A 154 2.25 -8.28 5.67
CA LEU A 154 2.59 -8.45 4.27
C LEU A 154 4.00 -9.00 4.09
N ASN A 155 4.22 -9.68 2.98
CA ASN A 155 5.53 -9.96 2.41
C ASN A 155 5.62 -9.26 1.04
N VAL A 156 6.81 -8.79 0.71
CA VAL A 156 7.09 -8.08 -0.55
C VAL A 156 8.32 -8.69 -1.19
N ARG A 157 8.20 -9.07 -2.47
CA ARG A 157 9.29 -9.69 -3.25
C ARG A 157 9.56 -8.87 -4.51
N TYR A 158 10.82 -8.48 -4.67
CA TYR A 158 11.30 -7.74 -5.83
C TYR A 158 11.66 -8.73 -6.94
N SER A 159 11.23 -8.45 -8.17
CA SER A 159 11.54 -9.30 -9.32
C SER A 159 11.50 -8.53 -10.64
N TRP A 160 11.92 -9.19 -11.70
CA TRP A 160 11.80 -8.71 -13.08
C TRP A 160 10.73 -9.53 -13.79
N ASP A 161 9.94 -8.88 -14.64
CA ASP A 161 9.00 -9.49 -15.58
C ASP A 161 9.20 -8.89 -16.99
N ASP A 162 8.41 -9.33 -17.95
CA ASP A 162 8.50 -8.88 -19.35
C ASP A 162 8.26 -7.36 -19.52
N ALA A 163 7.57 -6.73 -18.57
CA ALA A 163 7.30 -5.29 -18.55
C ALA A 163 8.37 -4.49 -17.79
N GLY A 164 9.36 -5.16 -17.20
CA GLY A 164 10.44 -4.56 -16.44
C GLY A 164 10.39 -4.94 -14.96
N ARG A 165 10.27 -3.95 -14.08
CA ARG A 165 10.25 -4.24 -12.64
C ARG A 165 8.88 -4.68 -12.18
N SER A 166 8.90 -5.80 -11.47
CA SER A 166 7.76 -6.32 -10.77
C SER A 166 7.95 -6.29 -9.26
N LEU A 167 6.84 -6.08 -8.56
CA LEU A 167 6.74 -6.16 -7.12
C LEU A 167 5.59 -7.10 -6.79
N GLU A 168 5.87 -8.22 -6.16
CA GLU A 168 4.86 -9.15 -5.66
C GLU A 168 4.59 -8.85 -4.18
N ILE A 169 3.31 -8.82 -3.82
CA ILE A 169 2.79 -8.59 -2.48
C ILE A 169 1.95 -9.80 -2.09
N SER A 170 2.18 -10.34 -0.91
CA SER A 170 1.43 -11.49 -0.38
C SER A 170 1.17 -11.38 1.11
N PRO A 171 0.15 -12.06 1.66
CA PRO A 171 0.00 -12.18 3.10
C PRO A 171 1.20 -12.91 3.69
N ARG A 172 1.71 -12.42 4.80
CA ARG A 172 2.76 -13.15 5.53
C ARG A 172 2.15 -14.37 6.21
N THR A 173 2.68 -15.54 5.86
CA THR A 173 2.31 -16.84 6.44
C THR A 173 3.26 -17.29 7.55
N ASP A 174 4.52 -16.85 7.48
CA ASP A 174 5.62 -17.40 8.26
C ASP A 174 6.30 -16.33 9.15
N ALA A 175 7.36 -16.74 9.85
CA ALA A 175 8.19 -15.86 10.66
C ALA A 175 8.78 -14.70 9.85
N VAL A 176 9.18 -13.62 10.54
CA VAL A 176 9.87 -12.50 9.90
C VAL A 176 11.21 -13.01 9.37
N VAL A 177 11.36 -13.07 8.05
CA VAL A 177 12.62 -13.39 7.37
C VAL A 177 13.30 -12.08 6.96
N ALA A 178 14.62 -12.08 6.93
CA ALA A 178 15.39 -10.96 6.38
C ALA A 178 14.92 -10.65 4.94
N PRO A 179 14.74 -9.37 4.57
CA PRO A 179 14.39 -9.00 3.20
C PRO A 179 15.43 -9.55 2.22
N GLN A 180 14.97 -9.90 1.00
CA GLN A 180 15.87 -10.25 -0.10
C GLN A 180 16.87 -9.10 -0.34
N PRO A 181 18.15 -9.38 -0.65
CA PRO A 181 19.07 -8.37 -1.12
C PRO A 181 18.48 -7.57 -2.29
N LEU A 182 18.44 -6.26 -2.16
CA LEU A 182 17.86 -5.38 -3.16
C LEU A 182 18.88 -5.15 -4.30
N ASP A 183 18.50 -5.51 -5.51
CA ASP A 183 19.26 -5.15 -6.71
C ASP A 183 19.16 -3.63 -6.94
N MET A 184 20.30 -2.94 -7.00
CA MET A 184 20.33 -1.49 -7.25
C MET A 184 19.96 -1.15 -8.70
N ASN A 185 20.18 -2.06 -9.65
CA ASN A 185 19.58 -1.97 -10.98
C ASN A 185 18.07 -2.16 -10.92
N TRP A 186 17.52 -2.83 -9.88
CA TRP A 186 16.09 -2.88 -9.51
C TRP A 186 15.67 -1.73 -8.58
N LEU A 187 16.54 -0.88 -8.06
CA LEU A 187 16.11 0.37 -7.39
C LEU A 187 16.12 1.61 -8.32
N PHE A 188 17.14 1.78 -9.17
CA PHE A 188 17.39 3.02 -9.96
C PHE A 188 16.91 3.09 -11.42
N ARG A 189 15.95 2.25 -11.79
CA ARG A 189 15.31 2.00 -13.09
C ARG A 189 16.26 1.68 -14.26
N TYR A 190 17.39 1.03 -13.98
CA TYR A 190 18.23 0.44 -15.03
C TYR A 190 17.66 -0.90 -15.51
N PRO A 191 17.98 -1.36 -16.74
CA PRO A 191 17.60 -2.69 -17.21
C PRO A 191 18.14 -3.82 -16.33
N GLN A 192 17.46 -4.97 -16.33
CA GLN A 192 17.96 -6.18 -15.65
C GLN A 192 19.34 -6.56 -16.19
N GLY A 193 20.28 -6.83 -15.28
CA GLY A 193 21.64 -7.22 -15.66
C GLY A 193 22.46 -6.12 -16.33
N HIS A 194 22.00 -4.86 -16.27
CA HIS A 194 22.76 -3.71 -16.75
C HIS A 194 24.18 -3.75 -16.17
N GLY A 195 25.17 -3.99 -17.05
CA GLY A 195 26.59 -4.06 -16.76
C GLY A 195 27.31 -2.72 -16.95
N GLY A 196 28.64 -2.75 -16.89
CA GLY A 196 29.49 -1.60 -17.23
C GLY A 196 30.07 -0.86 -16.04
N PHE A 197 30.38 0.42 -16.23
CA PHE A 197 30.99 1.24 -15.18
C PHE A 197 30.02 1.43 -14.00
N GLY A 198 30.57 1.42 -12.79
CA GLY A 198 29.79 1.76 -11.59
C GLY A 198 29.18 3.16 -11.70
N TRP A 199 28.03 3.35 -11.06
CA TRP A 199 27.40 4.66 -10.96
C TRP A 199 27.29 5.08 -9.50
N SER A 200 27.27 6.38 -9.27
CA SER A 200 27.09 6.94 -7.95
C SER A 200 25.92 7.92 -7.92
N ARG A 201 25.37 8.14 -6.72
CA ARG A 201 24.44 9.21 -6.42
C ARG A 201 25.10 10.13 -5.39
N SER A 202 25.25 11.40 -5.73
CA SER A 202 25.98 12.40 -4.92
C SER A 202 25.18 12.95 -3.73
N TYR A 203 24.15 12.24 -3.28
CA TYR A 203 23.13 12.75 -2.35
C TYR A 203 23.24 12.15 -0.95
N TRP A 204 24.42 11.67 -0.55
CA TRP A 204 24.61 11.04 0.76
C TRP A 204 24.14 11.93 1.91
N ASP A 205 24.56 13.19 1.91
CA ASP A 205 24.15 14.14 2.95
C ASP A 205 22.66 14.47 2.87
N GLU A 206 22.08 14.52 1.66
CA GLU A 206 20.65 14.77 1.49
C GLU A 206 19.78 13.62 2.01
N ILE A 207 20.22 12.36 1.88
CA ILE A 207 19.51 11.20 2.41
C ILE A 207 19.34 11.37 3.91
N TRP A 208 20.42 11.71 4.62
CA TRP A 208 20.38 11.91 6.06
C TRP A 208 19.64 13.16 6.47
N HIS A 209 19.74 14.23 5.68
CA HIS A 209 18.96 15.44 5.93
C HIS A 209 17.47 15.14 5.84
N LYS A 210 17.00 14.44 4.80
CA LYS A 210 15.60 14.05 4.62
C LYS A 210 15.12 13.14 5.77
N THR A 211 15.92 12.16 6.19
CA THR A 211 15.61 11.32 7.36
C THR A 211 15.49 12.15 8.64
N SER A 212 16.41 13.09 8.86
CA SER A 212 16.40 13.98 10.03
C SER A 212 15.17 14.89 10.05
N VAL A 213 14.73 15.40 8.90
CA VAL A 213 13.50 16.20 8.78
C VAL A 213 12.26 15.41 9.19
N SER A 214 12.20 14.11 8.85
CA SER A 214 11.06 13.26 9.24
C SER A 214 11.06 12.87 10.72
N ALA A 215 12.21 12.95 11.40
CA ALA A 215 12.42 12.65 12.81
C ALA A 215 11.76 11.34 13.29
N GLY A 216 11.68 10.31 12.43
CA GLY A 216 11.06 9.03 12.75
C GLY A 216 11.84 8.29 13.84
N THR A 217 11.15 7.75 14.84
CA THR A 217 11.79 7.09 16.00
C THR A 217 12.72 5.94 15.58
N ASN A 218 12.23 5.02 14.73
CA ASN A 218 13.01 3.84 14.32
C ASN A 218 14.25 4.25 13.50
N ASP A 219 14.07 5.16 12.53
CA ASP A 219 15.16 5.63 11.67
C ASP A 219 16.21 6.40 12.49
N SER A 220 15.76 7.16 13.50
CA SER A 220 16.63 7.88 14.43
C SER A 220 17.40 6.94 15.36
N THR A 221 16.80 5.83 15.82
CA THR A 221 17.51 4.82 16.62
C THR A 221 18.60 4.13 15.80
N VAL A 222 18.30 3.71 14.57
CA VAL A 222 19.31 3.12 13.67
C VAL A 222 20.43 4.14 13.41
N ARG A 223 20.07 5.40 13.10
CA ARG A 223 21.04 6.47 12.88
C ARG A 223 21.93 6.71 14.10
N HIS A 224 21.36 6.79 15.30
CA HIS A 224 22.11 6.98 16.53
C HIS A 224 23.19 5.89 16.72
N ALA A 225 22.83 4.62 16.48
CA ALA A 225 23.76 3.50 16.61
C ALA A 225 24.81 3.47 15.48
N MET A 226 24.41 3.81 14.26
CA MET A 226 25.22 3.63 13.05
C MET A 226 25.98 4.88 12.61
N ASP A 227 25.75 6.04 13.21
CA ASP A 227 26.45 7.29 12.90
C ASP A 227 27.98 7.15 12.84
N PRO A 228 28.66 6.44 13.77
CA PRO A 228 30.10 6.20 13.68
C PRO A 228 30.50 5.42 12.42
N VAL A 229 29.68 4.46 12.00
CA VAL A 229 29.91 3.63 10.80
C VAL A 229 29.65 4.43 9.54
N PHE A 230 28.56 5.21 9.51
CA PHE A 230 28.16 6.04 8.39
C PHE A 230 29.16 7.15 8.06
N ARG A 231 29.91 7.66 9.06
CA ARG A 231 31.04 8.57 8.82
C ARG A 231 32.10 7.99 7.89
N TRP A 232 32.33 6.68 7.95
CA TRP A 232 33.35 6.00 7.15
C TRP A 232 32.81 5.43 5.83
N LEU A 233 31.54 5.02 5.82
CA LEU A 233 30.93 4.45 4.62
C LEU A 233 30.64 5.51 3.55
N GLY A 234 30.31 6.75 3.94
CA GLY A 234 30.23 7.91 3.04
C GLY A 234 29.63 7.60 1.64
N PRO A 235 30.27 8.06 0.56
CA PRO A 235 29.84 7.78 -0.82
C PRO A 235 29.84 6.30 -1.22
N ALA A 236 30.46 5.38 -0.47
CA ALA A 236 30.48 3.96 -0.82
C ALA A 236 29.07 3.35 -0.75
N VAL A 237 28.20 3.85 0.15
CA VAL A 237 26.79 3.41 0.23
C VAL A 237 26.01 3.79 -1.01
N THR A 238 26.31 4.97 -1.58
CA THR A 238 25.62 5.52 -2.75
C THR A 238 26.35 5.28 -4.07
N THR A 239 27.43 4.51 -4.04
CA THR A 239 28.17 4.07 -5.23
C THR A 239 27.92 2.60 -5.45
N PHE A 240 27.52 2.26 -6.67
CA PHE A 240 27.02 0.95 -7.03
C PHE A 240 27.84 0.36 -8.16
N THR A 241 28.18 -0.91 -8.02
CA THR A 241 28.86 -1.67 -9.04
C THR A 241 27.90 -2.67 -9.65
N PRO A 242 27.54 -2.51 -10.94
CA PRO A 242 26.84 -3.56 -11.64
C PRO A 242 27.76 -4.76 -11.86
N ARG A 243 27.16 -5.94 -11.92
CA ARG A 243 27.81 -7.13 -12.42
C ARG A 243 26.88 -7.78 -13.43
N GLU A 244 27.42 -8.11 -14.59
CA GLU A 244 26.65 -8.73 -15.67
C GLU A 244 25.99 -10.02 -15.16
N GLY A 245 24.68 -10.15 -15.40
CA GLY A 245 23.88 -11.28 -14.93
C GLY A 245 23.65 -11.37 -13.41
N ALA A 246 24.05 -10.36 -12.62
CA ALA A 246 23.87 -10.36 -11.17
C ALA A 246 23.27 -9.03 -10.65
N PRO A 247 22.67 -9.04 -9.44
CA PRO A 247 22.21 -7.82 -8.79
C PRO A 247 23.34 -6.80 -8.64
N ALA A 248 23.08 -5.54 -8.96
CA ALA A 248 24.00 -4.48 -8.61
C ALA A 248 23.93 -4.20 -7.12
N SER A 249 25.09 -4.02 -6.50
CA SER A 249 25.22 -3.78 -5.06
C SER A 249 26.00 -2.51 -4.77
N SER A 250 25.82 -1.97 -3.57
CA SER A 250 26.67 -0.89 -3.06
C SER A 250 28.12 -1.39 -2.86
N LEU A 251 29.09 -0.50 -3.06
CA LEU A 251 30.51 -0.75 -2.71
C LEU A 251 30.70 -1.08 -1.23
N ALA A 252 29.82 -0.61 -0.35
CA ALA A 252 29.87 -0.90 1.08
C ALA A 252 29.63 -2.38 1.42
N LEU A 253 29.05 -3.17 0.52
CA LEU A 253 28.80 -4.59 0.76
C LEU A 253 30.08 -5.46 0.69
N GLY A 254 31.20 -4.88 0.22
CA GLY A 254 32.43 -5.62 -0.07
C GLY A 254 32.26 -6.60 -1.24
N PRO A 255 33.36 -7.15 -1.80
CA PRO A 255 33.24 -8.25 -2.74
C PRO A 255 32.64 -9.45 -2.00
N ALA A 256 31.46 -9.91 -2.43
CA ALA A 256 30.86 -11.13 -1.89
C ALA A 256 31.92 -12.25 -1.90
N ALA A 257 32.12 -12.89 -0.74
CA ALA A 257 33.01 -14.03 -0.61
C ALA A 257 32.65 -15.03 -1.73
N ARG A 258 33.67 -15.39 -2.52
CA ARG A 258 33.57 -16.29 -3.67
C ARG A 258 33.14 -17.69 -3.26
#